data_AF-A0A938UFS0-F1
#
_entry.id   AF-A0A938UFS0-F1
#
_cell.length_a   1.000
_cell.length_b   1.000
_cell.length_c   1.000
_cell.angle_alpha   90.00
_cell.angle_beta   90.00
_cell.angle_gamma   90.00
#
_symmetry.space_group_name_H-M   'P 1'
#
loop_
_entity.id
_entity.type
_entity.pdbx_description
1 polymer ?
#
loop_
_entity_poly.entity_id
_entity_poly.type
_entity_poly.pdbx_seq_one_letter_code
_entity_poly.pdbx_strand_id
1 'polypeptide(L)'
;MRGGAHNGFIPVHGGYKKLYSYQKAEIIHRATVHFVRRWIPRGSRTRDQMEQAARSGKQNIVEGSMASATSKEMEIKLTNVARASLEELLEDYRDFLKIRGIEEWPAEHPYAKRLRDLCRITDADYETFNKGVEHPDPAIAANVIIGLIRVASLLLDRQIKRLEKDFLAGGGLREGMTRARLAARNRAKR
;
A
#
# COMPACT_ATOMS: atom_id res chain seq x y z
N MET A 1 -17.01 12.62 14.54
CA MET A 1 -17.68 11.96 15.69
C MET A 1 -16.61 11.36 16.59
N ARG A 2 -16.63 11.69 17.88
CA ARG A 2 -15.63 11.28 18.87
C ARG A 2 -15.76 9.77 19.12
N GLY A 3 -14.71 9.00 18.80
CA GLY A 3 -14.64 7.58 19.10
C GLY A 3 -14.59 7.37 20.60
N GLY A 4 -15.60 6.69 21.15
CA GLY A 4 -15.61 6.25 22.54
C GLY A 4 -14.41 5.35 22.82
N ALA A 5 -13.82 5.49 24.01
CA ALA A 5 -12.76 4.62 24.48
C ALA A 5 -13.26 3.17 24.51
N HIS A 6 -12.77 2.35 23.59
CA HIS A 6 -13.02 0.90 23.61
C HIS A 6 -12.25 0.29 24.78
N ASN A 7 -12.95 0.05 25.89
CA ASN A 7 -12.43 -0.65 27.08
C ASN A 7 -12.44 -2.18 26.91
N GLY A 8 -12.41 -2.66 25.66
CA GLY A 8 -12.45 -4.09 25.30
C GLY A 8 -11.09 -4.59 24.81
N PHE A 9 -10.89 -5.91 24.78
CA PHE A 9 -9.64 -6.52 24.31
C PHE A 9 -9.44 -6.46 22.78
N ILE A 10 -10.45 -6.00 22.02
CA ILE A 10 -10.37 -5.82 20.57
C ILE A 10 -9.67 -4.48 20.29
N PRO A 11 -8.52 -4.47 19.58
CA PRO A 11 -7.84 -3.25 19.22
C PRO A 11 -8.64 -2.37 18.24
N VAL A 12 -8.34 -1.07 18.23
CA VAL A 12 -8.82 -0.15 17.19
C VAL A 12 -8.28 -0.61 15.83
N HIS A 13 -9.16 -0.65 14.83
CA HIS A 13 -8.90 -1.19 13.49
C HIS A 13 -9.61 -0.35 12.41
N GLY A 14 -9.36 -0.61 11.13
CA GLY A 14 -10.02 0.10 10.01
C GLY A 14 -9.51 1.53 9.77
N GLY A 15 -8.41 1.93 10.39
CA GLY A 15 -7.74 3.23 10.20
C GLY A 15 -6.93 3.35 8.90
N TYR A 16 -7.13 2.44 7.92
CA TYR A 16 -6.28 2.32 6.73
C TYR A 16 -6.14 3.61 5.92
N LYS A 17 -7.16 4.48 5.90
CA LYS A 17 -7.10 5.76 5.17
C LYS A 17 -5.99 6.69 5.67
N LYS A 18 -5.51 6.49 6.90
CA LYS A 18 -4.39 7.22 7.49
C LYS A 18 -3.02 6.58 7.19
N LEU A 19 -2.98 5.37 6.62
CA LEU A 19 -1.74 4.73 6.24
C LEU A 19 -1.19 5.39 4.98
N TYR A 20 0.06 5.85 5.03
CA TYR A 20 0.74 6.37 3.85
C TYR A 20 0.84 5.32 2.73
N SER A 21 0.99 4.03 3.08
CA SER A 21 0.96 2.92 2.11
C SER A 21 -0.37 2.85 1.36
N TYR A 22 -1.50 3.00 2.05
CA TYR A 22 -2.83 3.06 1.43
C TYR A 22 -2.98 4.29 0.52
N GLN A 23 -2.62 5.48 1.01
CA GLN A 23 -2.73 6.72 0.23
C GLN A 23 -1.94 6.62 -1.08
N LYS A 24 -0.70 6.10 -1.04
CA LYS A 24 0.09 5.87 -2.25
C LYS A 24 -0.50 4.79 -3.14
N ALA A 25 -0.97 3.66 -2.59
CA ALA A 25 -1.62 2.60 -3.36
C ALA A 25 -2.90 3.08 -4.06
N GLU A 26 -3.66 4.00 -3.46
CA GLU A 26 -4.83 4.62 -4.07
C GLU A 26 -4.47 5.52 -5.26
N ILE A 27 -3.42 6.33 -5.12
CA ILE A 27 -2.88 7.14 -6.22
C ILE A 27 -2.39 6.23 -7.36
N ILE A 28 -1.62 5.19 -7.04
CA ILE A 28 -1.12 4.22 -8.02
C ILE A 28 -2.27 3.55 -8.76
N HIS A 29 -3.33 3.14 -8.05
CA HIS A 29 -4.49 2.53 -8.70
C HIS A 29 -5.15 3.45 -9.72
N ARG A 30 -5.41 4.72 -9.35
CA ARG A 30 -5.95 5.72 -10.28
C ARG A 30 -5.01 5.98 -11.46
N ALA A 31 -3.71 6.14 -11.16
CA ALA A 31 -2.68 6.40 -12.15
C ALA A 31 -2.56 5.26 -13.16
N THR A 32 -2.59 4.01 -12.70
CA THR A 32 -2.56 2.84 -13.57
C THR A 32 -3.80 2.76 -14.44
N VAL A 33 -5.00 2.99 -13.90
CA VAL A 33 -6.23 3.02 -14.71
C VAL A 33 -6.15 4.08 -15.80
N HIS A 34 -5.61 5.28 -15.50
CA HIS A 34 -5.36 6.31 -16.51
C HIS A 34 -4.34 5.83 -17.56
N PHE A 35 -3.19 5.34 -17.11
CA PHE A 35 -2.07 4.93 -17.95
C PHE A 35 -2.46 3.84 -18.95
N VAL A 36 -3.09 2.76 -18.48
CA VAL A 36 -3.45 1.64 -19.36
C VAL A 36 -4.52 2.02 -20.38
N ARG A 37 -5.41 2.98 -20.07
CA ARG A 37 -6.40 3.48 -21.02
C ARG A 37 -5.75 4.22 -22.18
N ARG A 38 -4.59 4.84 -21.95
CA ARG A 38 -3.92 5.70 -22.92
C ARG A 38 -2.87 4.96 -23.77
N TRP A 39 -2.11 4.05 -23.16
CA TRP A 39 -0.94 3.46 -23.83
C TRP A 39 -0.94 1.94 -23.96
N ILE A 40 -1.95 1.25 -23.42
CA ILE A 40 -2.09 -0.21 -23.53
C ILE A 40 -3.31 -0.55 -24.37
N PRO A 41 -3.20 -1.47 -25.37
CA PRO A 41 -4.33 -1.83 -26.22
C PRO A 41 -5.55 -2.28 -25.44
N ARG A 42 -6.73 -1.79 -25.84
CA ARG A 42 -8.01 -2.17 -25.24
C ARG A 42 -8.26 -3.67 -25.44
N GLY A 43 -8.63 -4.36 -24.37
CA GLY A 43 -8.89 -5.81 -24.38
C GLY A 43 -7.62 -6.68 -24.34
N SER A 44 -6.43 -6.09 -24.19
CA SER A 44 -5.21 -6.86 -23.99
C SER A 44 -5.12 -7.43 -22.59
N ARG A 45 -4.56 -8.64 -22.47
CA ARG A 45 -4.33 -9.30 -21.17
C ARG A 45 -3.45 -8.46 -20.24
N THR A 46 -2.45 -7.78 -20.78
CA THR A 46 -1.55 -6.87 -20.03
C THR A 46 -2.34 -5.75 -19.35
N ARG A 47 -3.31 -5.15 -20.04
CA ARG A 47 -4.15 -4.11 -19.44
C ARG A 47 -4.91 -4.65 -18.23
N ASP A 48 -5.54 -5.81 -18.36
CA ASP A 48 -6.30 -6.43 -17.27
C ASP A 48 -5.41 -6.77 -16.07
N GLN A 49 -4.20 -7.30 -16.34
CA GLN A 49 -3.21 -7.65 -15.31
C GLN A 49 -2.75 -6.41 -14.54
N MET A 50 -2.38 -5.33 -15.23
CA MET A 50 -1.98 -4.08 -14.59
C MET A 50 -3.11 -3.46 -13.74
N GLU A 51 -4.33 -3.41 -14.27
CA GLU A 51 -5.50 -2.91 -13.52
C GLU A 51 -5.77 -3.77 -12.27
N GLN A 52 -5.67 -5.09 -12.40
CA GLN A 52 -5.87 -6.04 -11.32
C GLN A 52 -4.78 -5.93 -10.24
N ALA A 53 -3.50 -5.90 -10.62
CA ALA A 53 -2.38 -5.79 -9.70
C ALA A 53 -2.46 -4.50 -8.89
N ALA A 54 -2.74 -3.36 -9.54
CA ALA A 54 -2.92 -2.09 -8.86
C ALA A 54 -4.14 -2.09 -7.91
N ARG A 55 -5.26 -2.70 -8.32
CA ARG A 55 -6.43 -2.87 -7.45
C ARG A 55 -6.13 -3.76 -6.25
N SER A 56 -5.49 -4.91 -6.49
CA SER A 56 -5.13 -5.90 -5.49
C SER A 56 -4.21 -5.30 -4.43
N GLY A 57 -3.19 -4.54 -4.83
CA GLY A 57 -2.30 -3.83 -3.91
C GLY A 57 -3.06 -2.94 -2.93
N LYS A 58 -4.00 -2.13 -3.42
CA LYS A 58 -4.85 -1.28 -2.57
C LYS A 58 -5.80 -2.10 -1.68
N GLN A 59 -6.50 -3.08 -2.23
CA GLN A 59 -7.53 -3.83 -1.50
C GLN A 59 -6.95 -4.64 -0.35
N ASN A 60 -5.80 -5.29 -0.56
CA ASN A 60 -5.16 -6.08 0.49
C ASN A 60 -4.71 -5.21 1.69
N ILE A 61 -4.38 -3.93 1.48
CA ILE A 61 -4.11 -2.99 2.60
C ILE A 61 -5.39 -2.72 3.40
N VAL A 62 -6.53 -2.53 2.71
CA VAL A 62 -7.83 -2.33 3.35
C VAL A 62 -8.22 -3.56 4.15
N GLU A 63 -8.20 -4.74 3.52
CA GLU A 63 -8.55 -6.01 4.15
C GLU A 63 -7.64 -6.33 5.33
N GLY A 64 -6.32 -6.15 5.18
CA GLY A 64 -5.34 -6.34 6.26
C GLY A 64 -5.63 -5.44 7.46
N SER A 65 -5.90 -4.16 7.22
CA SER A 65 -6.24 -3.21 8.28
C SER A 65 -7.57 -3.53 8.97
N MET A 66 -8.56 -4.05 8.24
CA MET A 66 -9.83 -4.50 8.84
C MET A 66 -9.65 -5.77 9.66
N ALA A 67 -8.82 -6.71 9.19
CA ALA A 67 -8.52 -7.96 9.89
C ALA A 67 -7.65 -7.76 11.14
N SER A 68 -6.91 -6.66 11.25
CA SER A 68 -6.02 -6.34 12.39
C SER A 68 -6.68 -6.45 13.77
N ALA A 69 -8.00 -6.26 13.83
CA ALA A 69 -8.81 -6.35 15.03
C ALA A 69 -8.93 -7.78 15.57
N THR A 70 -8.90 -8.77 14.69
CA THR A 70 -9.23 -10.16 14.97
C THR A 70 -8.06 -11.09 14.71
N SER A 71 -7.17 -10.77 13.77
CA SER A 71 -5.99 -11.57 13.42
C SER A 71 -4.82 -10.71 12.95
N LYS A 72 -3.77 -10.65 13.78
CA LYS A 72 -2.48 -10.04 13.42
C LYS A 72 -1.74 -10.82 12.35
N GLU A 73 -1.88 -12.14 12.35
CA GLU A 73 -1.34 -13.01 11.30
C GLU A 73 -1.96 -12.66 9.93
N MET A 74 -3.28 -12.46 9.89
CA MET A 74 -3.98 -12.08 8.66
C MET A 74 -3.58 -10.68 8.19
N GLU A 75 -3.42 -9.73 9.12
CA GLU A 75 -2.92 -8.39 8.80
C GLU A 75 -1.54 -8.45 8.14
N ILE A 76 -0.60 -9.25 8.67
CA ILE A 76 0.74 -9.45 8.09
C ILE A 76 0.63 -10.11 6.71
N LYS A 77 -0.16 -11.18 6.58
CA LYS A 77 -0.34 -11.91 5.33
C LYS A 77 -0.89 -11.02 4.22
N LEU A 78 -1.96 -10.28 4.48
CA LEU A 78 -2.57 -9.40 3.48
C LEU A 78 -1.65 -8.22 3.15
N THR A 79 -0.92 -7.67 4.12
CA THR A 79 0.09 -6.63 3.84
C THR A 79 1.21 -7.16 2.92
N ASN A 80 1.63 -8.42 3.09
CA ASN A 80 2.57 -9.08 2.17
C ASN A 80 1.98 -9.27 0.76
N VAL A 81 0.71 -9.70 0.64
CA VAL A 81 0.03 -9.80 -0.66
C VAL A 81 -0.05 -8.44 -1.34
N ALA A 82 -0.36 -7.38 -0.59
CA ALA A 82 -0.36 -6.01 -1.12
C ALA A 82 1.00 -5.62 -1.72
N ARG A 83 2.11 -5.95 -1.02
CA ARG A 83 3.46 -5.73 -1.55
C ARG A 83 3.64 -6.55 -2.83
N ALA A 84 3.36 -7.86 -2.81
CA ALA A 84 3.55 -8.72 -3.97
C ALA A 84 2.81 -8.19 -5.22
N SER A 85 1.57 -7.72 -5.07
CA SER A 85 0.82 -7.11 -6.16
C SER A 85 1.45 -5.81 -6.69
N LEU A 86 2.11 -5.01 -5.85
CA LEU A 86 2.85 -3.84 -6.32
C LEU A 86 4.17 -4.22 -7.02
N GLU A 87 4.79 -5.34 -6.66
CA GLU A 87 5.95 -5.88 -7.37
C GLU A 87 5.58 -6.37 -8.76
N GLU A 88 4.47 -7.11 -8.89
CA GLU A 88 3.93 -7.53 -10.20
C GLU A 88 3.66 -6.32 -11.09
N LEU A 89 2.99 -5.30 -10.54
CA LEU A 89 2.71 -4.07 -11.27
C LEU A 89 4.00 -3.33 -11.68
N LEU A 90 5.04 -3.34 -10.83
CA LEU A 90 6.33 -2.71 -11.15
C LEU A 90 6.98 -3.37 -12.36
N GLU A 91 6.96 -4.71 -12.43
CA GLU A 91 7.49 -5.43 -13.58
C GLU A 91 6.68 -5.14 -14.86
N ASP A 92 5.35 -5.04 -14.80
CA ASP A 92 4.54 -4.65 -15.97
C ASP A 92 4.95 -3.27 -16.52
N TYR A 93 5.20 -2.28 -15.65
CA TYR A 93 5.70 -0.97 -16.08
C TYR A 93 7.11 -1.03 -16.65
N ARG A 94 8.00 -1.84 -16.06
CA ARG A 94 9.36 -2.03 -16.60
C ARG A 94 9.34 -2.68 -17.96
N ASP A 95 8.47 -3.66 -18.18
CA ASP A 95 8.33 -4.30 -19.48
C ASP A 95 7.73 -3.35 -20.51
N PHE A 96 6.79 -2.48 -20.11
CA PHE A 96 6.33 -1.38 -20.95
C PHE A 96 7.47 -0.48 -21.43
N LEU A 97 8.40 -0.12 -20.54
CA LEU A 97 9.58 0.69 -20.84
C LEU A 97 10.56 -0.05 -21.76
N LYS A 98 10.96 -1.28 -21.39
CA LYS A 98 11.94 -2.11 -22.12
C LYS A 98 11.51 -2.34 -23.57
N ILE A 99 10.26 -2.74 -23.80
CA ILE A 99 9.74 -3.03 -25.16
C ILE A 99 9.77 -1.77 -26.06
N ARG A 100 9.78 -0.58 -25.47
CA ARG A 100 9.80 0.71 -26.18
C ARG A 100 11.19 1.36 -26.21
N GLY A 101 12.21 0.71 -25.67
CA GLY A 101 13.55 1.30 -25.56
C GLY A 101 13.61 2.55 -24.69
N ILE A 102 12.69 2.68 -23.72
CA ILE A 102 12.65 3.82 -22.80
C ILE A 102 13.45 3.46 -21.54
N GLU A 103 14.30 4.37 -21.08
CA GLU A 103 15.08 4.18 -19.86
C GLU A 103 14.23 4.41 -18.59
N GLU A 104 14.42 3.53 -17.60
CA GLU A 104 13.91 3.75 -16.25
C GLU A 104 14.81 4.77 -15.53
N TRP A 105 14.24 5.81 -14.93
CA TRP A 105 15.01 6.90 -14.33
C TRP A 105 15.94 6.40 -13.22
N PRO A 106 17.24 6.73 -13.29
CA PRO A 106 18.15 6.51 -12.16
C PRO A 106 17.76 7.41 -10.98
N ALA A 107 18.25 7.06 -9.79
CA ALA A 107 17.97 7.81 -8.57
C ALA A 107 18.36 9.30 -8.68
N GLU A 108 19.39 9.62 -9.46
CA GLU A 108 19.91 10.98 -9.62
C GLU A 108 19.15 11.82 -10.67
N HIS A 109 18.23 11.22 -11.42
CA HIS A 109 17.45 11.93 -12.43
C HIS A 109 16.67 13.11 -11.81
N PRO A 110 16.67 14.32 -12.42
CA PRO A 110 16.00 15.49 -11.85
C PRO A 110 14.52 15.28 -11.53
N TYR A 111 13.79 14.58 -12.41
CA TYR A 111 12.39 14.26 -12.16
C TYR A 111 12.20 13.19 -11.08
N ALA A 112 13.16 12.26 -10.92
CA ALA A 112 13.14 11.31 -9.81
C ALA A 112 13.38 12.00 -8.47
N LYS A 113 14.28 13.00 -8.42
CA LYS A 113 14.49 13.88 -7.25
C LYS A 113 13.22 14.63 -6.91
N ARG A 114 12.62 15.31 -7.90
CA ARG A 114 11.37 16.05 -7.72
C ARG A 114 10.23 15.17 -7.21
N LEU A 115 10.10 13.96 -7.77
CA LEU A 115 9.09 13.00 -7.32
C LEU A 115 9.28 12.61 -5.84
N ARG A 116 10.53 12.42 -5.39
CA ARG A 116 10.82 12.15 -3.97
C ARG A 116 10.38 13.30 -3.07
N ASP A 117 10.58 14.54 -3.50
CA ASP A 117 10.12 15.71 -2.74
C ASP A 117 8.58 15.77 -2.66
N LEU A 118 7.89 15.52 -3.77
CA LEU A 118 6.42 15.44 -3.79
C LEU A 118 5.91 14.32 -2.88
N CYS A 119 6.59 13.18 -2.83
CA CYS A 119 6.24 12.07 -1.94
C CYS A 119 6.40 12.40 -0.44
N ARG A 120 7.13 13.45 -0.07
CA ARG A 120 7.29 13.93 1.32
C ARG A 120 6.21 14.91 1.75
N ILE A 121 5.42 15.43 0.83
CA ILE A 121 4.30 16.33 1.14
C ILE A 121 3.26 15.55 1.95
N THR A 122 2.88 16.10 3.10
CA THR A 122 1.79 15.55 3.94
C THR A 122 0.47 15.68 3.20
N ASP A 123 -0.38 14.65 3.28
CA ASP A 123 -1.68 14.58 2.61
C ASP A 123 -1.63 14.75 1.08
N ALA A 124 -0.48 14.44 0.47
CA ALA A 124 -0.34 14.41 -0.98
C ALA A 124 -1.34 13.44 -1.61
N ASP A 125 -2.14 13.96 -2.54
CA ASP A 125 -3.21 13.26 -3.23
C ASP A 125 -2.85 13.01 -4.71
N TYR A 126 -3.82 12.57 -5.51
CA TYR A 126 -3.62 12.35 -6.95
C TYR A 126 -3.22 13.62 -7.69
N GLU A 127 -3.83 14.77 -7.37
CA GLU A 127 -3.57 16.04 -8.06
C GLU A 127 -2.13 16.52 -7.86
N THR A 128 -1.54 16.19 -6.70
CA THR A 128 -0.13 16.44 -6.41
C THR A 128 0.81 15.80 -7.47
N PHE A 129 0.43 14.66 -8.04
CA PHE A 129 1.23 13.90 -9.01
C PHE A 129 0.69 13.99 -10.45
N ASN A 130 -0.47 14.60 -10.66
CA ASN A 130 -1.19 14.62 -11.93
C ASN A 130 -0.30 15.08 -13.10
N LYS A 131 0.47 16.15 -12.92
CA LYS A 131 1.41 16.66 -13.95
C LYS A 131 2.39 15.62 -14.47
N GLY A 132 2.79 14.67 -13.63
CA GLY A 132 3.69 13.58 -14.00
C GLY A 132 2.93 12.35 -14.50
N VAL A 133 1.85 11.97 -13.81
CA VAL A 133 1.05 10.77 -14.09
C VAL A 133 0.32 10.86 -15.43
N GLU A 134 -0.27 12.01 -15.73
CA GLU A 134 -1.04 12.24 -16.96
C GLU A 134 -0.22 12.98 -18.03
N HIS A 135 1.11 12.99 -17.88
CA HIS A 135 1.99 13.63 -18.83
C HIS A 135 1.82 13.01 -20.24
N PRO A 136 1.79 13.81 -21.33
CA PRO A 136 1.57 13.29 -22.68
C PRO A 136 2.66 12.32 -23.15
N ASP A 137 3.88 12.49 -22.65
CA ASP A 137 5.00 11.56 -22.86
C ASP A 137 4.88 10.32 -21.97
N PRO A 138 4.71 9.11 -22.54
CA PRO A 138 4.63 7.86 -21.77
C PRO A 138 5.90 7.56 -20.96
N ALA A 139 7.08 8.04 -21.37
CA ALA A 139 8.31 7.84 -20.61
C ALA A 139 8.25 8.54 -19.26
N ILE A 140 7.73 9.76 -19.22
CA ILE A 140 7.54 10.53 -17.99
C ILE A 140 6.45 9.89 -17.13
N ALA A 141 5.30 9.55 -17.73
CA ALA A 141 4.18 8.95 -17.00
C ALA A 141 4.56 7.62 -16.34
N ALA A 142 5.15 6.69 -17.11
CA ALA A 142 5.57 5.39 -16.59
C ALA A 142 6.61 5.55 -15.46
N ASN A 143 7.63 6.39 -15.65
CA ASN A 143 8.66 6.59 -14.63
C ASN A 143 8.15 7.24 -13.34
N VAL A 144 7.18 8.16 -13.44
CA VAL A 144 6.51 8.73 -12.26
C VAL A 144 5.75 7.65 -11.50
N ILE A 145 5.00 6.80 -12.20
CA ILE A 145 4.21 5.73 -11.56
C ILE A 145 5.13 4.66 -10.94
N ILE A 146 6.21 4.27 -11.63
CA ILE A 146 7.27 3.41 -11.08
C ILE A 146 7.82 3.98 -9.77
N GLY A 147 8.13 5.28 -9.73
CA GLY A 147 8.64 5.90 -8.52
C GLY A 147 7.62 5.92 -7.38
N LEU A 148 6.34 6.12 -7.68
CA LEU A 148 5.25 5.97 -6.70
C LEU A 148 5.14 4.54 -6.16
N ILE A 149 5.22 3.54 -7.05
CA ILE A 149 5.21 2.11 -6.68
C ILE A 149 6.37 1.79 -5.75
N ARG A 150 7.59 2.22 -6.07
CA ARG A 150 8.78 2.03 -5.22
C ARG A 150 8.60 2.63 -3.83
N VAL A 151 8.02 3.83 -3.73
CA VAL A 151 7.73 4.46 -2.44
C VAL A 151 6.68 3.67 -1.65
N ALA A 152 5.59 3.24 -2.31
CA ALA A 152 4.56 2.43 -1.67
C ALA A 152 5.10 1.08 -1.19
N SER A 153 5.91 0.39 -1.99
CA SER A 153 6.58 -0.86 -1.61
C SER A 153 7.49 -0.68 -0.39
N LEU A 154 8.28 0.40 -0.35
CA LEU A 154 9.12 0.72 0.82
C LEU A 154 8.28 0.97 2.09
N LEU A 155 7.13 1.63 1.96
CA LEU A 155 6.21 1.85 3.08
C LEU A 155 5.59 0.54 3.56
N LEU A 156 5.22 -0.37 2.65
CA LEU A 156 4.71 -1.69 2.98
C LEU A 156 5.78 -2.55 3.66
N ASP A 157 7.01 -2.58 3.17
CA ASP A 157 8.11 -3.32 3.80
C ASP A 157 8.36 -2.84 5.24
N ARG A 158 8.30 -1.52 5.47
CA ARG A 158 8.41 -0.95 6.83
C ARG A 158 7.21 -1.32 7.71
N GLN A 159 6.01 -1.33 7.14
CA GLN A 159 4.79 -1.73 7.83
C GLN A 159 4.86 -3.21 8.24
N ILE A 160 5.26 -4.11 7.34
CA ILE A 160 5.43 -5.54 7.62
C ILE A 160 6.42 -5.74 8.76
N LYS A 161 7.62 -5.14 8.68
CA LYS A 161 8.63 -5.22 9.75
C LYS A 161 8.11 -4.74 11.11
N ARG A 162 7.28 -3.69 11.12
CA ARG A 162 6.64 -3.22 12.36
C ARG A 162 5.64 -4.25 12.88
N LEU A 163 4.76 -4.76 12.01
CA LEU A 163 3.76 -5.75 12.37
C LEU A 163 4.39 -7.05 12.91
N GLU A 164 5.47 -7.52 12.32
CA GLU A 164 6.24 -8.68 12.79
C GLU A 164 6.81 -8.43 14.20
N LYS A 165 7.41 -7.26 14.42
CA LYS A 165 7.92 -6.88 15.75
C LYS A 165 6.81 -6.83 16.78
N ASP A 166 5.67 -6.25 16.44
CA ASP A 166 4.51 -6.11 17.33
C ASP A 166 3.90 -7.49 17.63
N PHE A 167 3.88 -8.39 16.65
CA PHE A 167 3.43 -9.77 16.82
C PHE A 167 4.34 -10.54 17.80
N LEU A 168 5.66 -10.43 17.65
CA LEU A 168 6.63 -11.07 18.56
C LEU A 168 6.56 -10.51 19.99
N ALA A 169 6.32 -9.21 20.16
CA ALA A 169 6.27 -8.59 21.48
C ALA A 169 4.92 -8.77 22.20
N GLY A 170 3.82 -8.68 21.46
CA GLY A 170 2.46 -8.67 22.00
C GLY A 170 1.73 -10.01 21.94
N GLY A 171 2.16 -10.91 21.06
CA GLY A 171 1.43 -12.15 20.76
C GLY A 171 0.14 -11.91 19.96
N GLY A 172 -0.54 -13.00 19.60
CA GLY A 172 -1.81 -12.94 18.86
C GLY A 172 -3.03 -12.57 19.73
N LEU A 173 -4.19 -12.35 19.08
CA LEU A 173 -5.47 -12.06 19.76
C LEU A 173 -5.83 -13.14 20.81
N ARG A 174 -5.52 -14.41 20.50
CA ARG A 174 -5.79 -15.54 21.41
C ARG A 174 -5.04 -15.42 22.74
N GLU A 175 -3.79 -14.99 22.68
CA GLU A 175 -2.98 -14.73 23.88
C GLU A 175 -3.52 -13.52 24.64
N GLY A 176 -3.89 -12.45 23.93
CA GLY A 176 -4.56 -11.28 24.51
C GLY A 176 -5.86 -11.63 25.24
N MET A 177 -6.73 -12.43 24.62
CA MET A 177 -7.97 -12.94 25.23
C MET A 177 -7.69 -13.78 26.47
N THR A 178 -6.65 -14.62 26.42
CA THR A 178 -6.26 -15.47 27.56
C THR A 178 -5.78 -14.62 28.74
N ARG A 179 -4.93 -13.62 28.49
CA ARG A 179 -4.50 -12.64 29.50
C ARG A 179 -5.67 -11.85 30.09
N ALA A 180 -6.59 -11.38 29.25
CA ALA A 180 -7.79 -10.64 29.70
C ALA A 180 -8.69 -11.50 30.60
N ARG A 181 -8.93 -12.77 30.23
CA ARG A 181 -9.69 -13.72 31.04
C ARG A 181 -9.04 -13.95 32.41
N LEU A 182 -7.71 -14.15 32.45
CA LEU A 182 -6.98 -14.34 33.71
C LEU A 182 -7.05 -13.08 34.60
N ALA A 183 -6.88 -11.89 34.02
CA ALA A 183 -6.97 -10.62 34.75
C ALA A 183 -8.36 -10.40 35.36
N ALA A 184 -9.42 -10.69 34.61
CA ALA A 184 -10.80 -10.60 35.11
C ALA A 184 -11.05 -11.57 36.29
N ARG A 185 -10.57 -12.81 36.18
CA ARG A 185 -10.68 -13.81 37.27
C ARG A 185 -9.93 -13.37 38.53
N ASN A 186 -8.75 -12.76 38.39
CA ASN A 186 -7.97 -12.28 39.54
C ASN A 186 -8.60 -11.06 40.21
N ARG A 187 -9.28 -10.17 39.45
CA ARG A 187 -10.04 -9.06 40.02
C ARG A 187 -11.29 -9.52 40.78
N ALA A 188 -11.97 -10.55 40.29
CA ALA A 188 -13.16 -11.10 40.95
C ALA A 188 -12.84 -11.89 42.25
N LYS A 189 -11.57 -12.20 42.51
CA LYS A 189 -11.09 -12.88 43.73
C LYS A 189 -10.54 -11.93 44.79
N ARG A 190 -10.44 -10.63 44.50
CA ARG A 190 -10.05 -9.57 45.44
C ARG A 190 -11.30 -8.86 45.93
#